data_AF-A0A328ZF70-F1
#
_entry.id   AF-A0A328ZF70-F1
#
_cell.length_a   1.000
_cell.length_b   1.000
_cell.length_c   1.000
_cell.angle_alpha   90.00
_cell.angle_beta   90.00
_cell.angle_gamma   90.00
#
_symmetry.space_group_name_H-M   'P 1'
#
loop_
_entity.id
_entity.type
_entity.pdbx_description
1 polymer ?
#
loop_
_entity_poly.entity_id
_entity_poly.type
_entity_poly.pdbx_seq_one_letter_code
_entity_poly.pdbx_strand_id
1 'polypeptide(L)'
;MPNQPKPRSLVAAMLADEAAKRRARPAADALADVPEIVDVAAWYSQHTALLHQFLHHAIKRVAAAPVSKQTQRVIHSLGQTHADLMAHTVKIAGPSVPRVLARDGKHSIPYERLAEARAKVQVLTEELAYLQALEEWHPRFEAMSAKQEALAAQFANEIAAQAEGDHIGPGPTRLLEMARQLYEAEREELAP
;
A
#
# COMPACT_ATOMS: atom_id res chain seq x y z
N MET A 1 -8.43 35.17 -33.04
CA MET A 1 -7.99 34.20 -32.02
C MET A 1 -8.98 33.04 -32.04
N PRO A 2 -8.69 31.90 -32.68
CA PRO A 2 -9.65 30.80 -32.75
C PRO A 2 -9.71 30.05 -31.42
N ASN A 3 -10.94 29.90 -30.93
CA ASN A 3 -11.35 29.36 -29.65
C ASN A 3 -11.08 27.83 -29.61
N GLN A 4 -10.04 27.37 -28.94
CA GLN A 4 -9.81 25.94 -28.73
C GLN A 4 -10.81 25.40 -27.68
N PRO A 5 -11.57 24.33 -27.99
CA PRO A 5 -12.49 23.74 -27.03
C PRO A 5 -11.70 23.08 -25.90
N LYS A 6 -12.01 23.45 -24.65
CA LYS A 6 -11.43 22.82 -23.45
C LYS A 6 -11.74 21.31 -23.45
N PRO A 7 -10.75 20.42 -23.26
CA PRO A 7 -10.98 18.99 -23.23
C PRO A 7 -11.83 18.62 -22.00
N ARG A 8 -12.98 17.98 -22.24
CA ARG A 8 -13.93 17.53 -21.20
C ARG A 8 -13.45 16.32 -20.38
N SER A 9 -12.25 15.80 -20.66
CA SER A 9 -11.68 14.62 -20.01
C SER A 9 -10.16 14.76 -19.88
N LEU A 10 -9.63 14.42 -18.71
CA LEU A 10 -8.19 14.39 -18.45
C LEU A 10 -7.47 13.44 -19.42
N VAL A 11 -8.14 12.36 -19.84
CA VAL A 11 -7.64 11.44 -20.86
C VAL A 11 -7.50 12.14 -22.22
N ALA A 12 -8.45 13.00 -22.60
CA ALA A 12 -8.36 13.76 -23.85
C ALA A 12 -7.23 14.80 -23.83
N ALA A 13 -6.99 15.42 -22.67
CA ALA A 13 -5.86 16.34 -22.49
C ALA A 13 -4.51 15.61 -22.56
N MET A 14 -4.39 14.44 -21.91
CA MET A 14 -3.19 13.62 -21.95
C MET A 14 -2.92 13.05 -23.34
N LEU A 15 -3.95 12.58 -24.05
CA LEU A 15 -3.81 12.10 -25.44
C LEU A 15 -3.41 13.23 -26.40
N ALA A 16 -3.90 14.45 -26.21
CA ALA A 16 -3.51 15.60 -27.02
C ALA A 16 -2.05 16.03 -26.74
N ASP A 17 -1.63 16.03 -25.47
CA ASP A 17 -0.26 16.31 -25.06
C ASP A 17 0.72 15.22 -25.54
N GLU A 18 0.29 13.96 -25.51
CA GLU A 18 1.10 12.83 -25.98
C GLU A 18 1.16 12.77 -27.51
N ALA A 19 0.08 13.12 -28.21
CA ALA A 19 0.08 13.30 -29.66
C ALA A 19 0.98 14.48 -30.10
N ALA A 20 1.02 15.57 -29.31
CA ALA A 20 1.91 16.70 -29.55
C ALA A 20 3.39 16.37 -29.31
N LYS A 21 3.69 15.46 -28.35
CA LYS A 21 5.05 14.97 -28.05
C LYS A 21 5.55 13.93 -29.04
N ARG A 22 4.66 13.19 -29.70
CA ARG A 22 5.00 12.24 -30.78
C ARG A 22 5.29 13.00 -32.09
N ARG A 23 6.45 13.67 -32.16
CA ARG A 23 7.12 13.80 -33.47
C ARG A 23 7.29 12.38 -34.00
N ALA A 24 6.71 12.09 -35.16
CA ALA A 24 6.70 10.76 -35.74
C ALA A 24 8.13 10.24 -35.89
N ARG A 25 8.54 9.37 -34.96
CA ARG A 25 9.72 8.52 -35.13
C ARG A 25 9.43 7.63 -36.35
N PRO A 26 10.35 7.49 -37.30
CA PRO A 26 10.17 6.58 -38.43
C PRO A 26 9.76 5.20 -37.90
N ALA A 27 8.74 4.58 -38.49
CA ALA A 27 8.21 3.31 -38.00
C ALA A 27 9.29 2.22 -37.87
N ALA A 28 10.32 2.28 -38.72
CA ALA A 28 11.50 1.41 -38.67
C ALA A 28 12.31 1.57 -37.36
N ASP A 29 12.53 2.79 -36.90
CA ASP A 29 13.29 3.06 -35.66
C ASP A 29 12.47 2.73 -34.41
N ALA A 30 11.14 2.79 -34.49
CA ALA A 30 10.25 2.37 -33.41
C ALA A 30 10.15 0.84 -33.30
N LEU A 31 10.24 0.13 -34.43
CA LEU A 31 10.26 -1.33 -34.48
C LEU A 31 11.61 -1.93 -34.06
N ALA A 32 12.71 -1.18 -34.21
CA ALA A 32 14.04 -1.61 -33.79
C ALA A 32 14.18 -1.77 -32.26
N ASP A 33 13.38 -1.05 -31.48
CA ASP A 33 13.36 -1.14 -30.00
C ASP A 33 12.38 -2.20 -29.47
N VAL A 34 11.65 -2.89 -30.35
CA VAL A 34 10.69 -3.94 -29.94
C VAL A 34 11.47 -5.23 -29.68
N PRO A 35 11.39 -5.80 -28.46
CA PRO A 35 12.02 -7.09 -28.19
C PRO A 35 11.46 -8.16 -29.12
N GLU A 36 12.33 -8.80 -29.90
CA GLU A 36 11.94 -9.85 -30.87
C GLU A 36 11.40 -11.12 -30.16
N ILE A 37 11.74 -11.29 -28.87
CA ILE A 37 11.26 -12.36 -28.00
C ILE A 37 10.79 -11.74 -26.68
N VAL A 38 9.50 -11.88 -26.39
CA VAL A 38 8.93 -11.51 -25.10
C VAL A 38 8.96 -12.73 -24.19
N ASP A 39 9.65 -12.63 -23.06
CA ASP A 39 9.45 -13.60 -21.97
C ASP A 39 8.04 -13.41 -21.41
N VAL A 40 7.11 -14.23 -21.88
CA VAL A 40 5.69 -14.16 -21.53
C VAL A 40 5.47 -14.44 -20.04
N ALA A 41 6.31 -15.26 -19.41
CA ALA A 41 6.20 -15.56 -17.98
C ALA A 41 6.65 -14.37 -17.12
N ALA A 42 7.76 -13.73 -17.48
CA ALA A 42 8.22 -12.50 -16.83
C ALA A 42 7.25 -11.34 -17.06
N TRP A 43 6.77 -11.17 -18.30
CA TRP A 43 5.75 -10.17 -18.64
C TRP A 43 4.48 -10.37 -17.81
N TYR A 44 3.93 -11.59 -17.78
CA TYR A 44 2.74 -11.90 -17.00
C TYR A 44 2.95 -11.58 -15.53
N SER A 45 4.10 -11.99 -14.99
CA SER A 45 4.46 -11.77 -13.59
C SER A 45 4.46 -10.29 -13.21
N GLN A 46 5.07 -9.46 -14.04
CA GLN A 46 5.14 -8.01 -13.84
C GLN A 46 3.79 -7.33 -14.09
N HIS A 47 3.09 -7.71 -15.16
CA HIS A 47 1.80 -7.13 -15.52
C HIS A 47 0.75 -7.37 -14.45
N THR A 48 0.64 -8.59 -13.93
CA THR A 48 -0.28 -8.93 -12.84
C THR A 48 0.05 -8.18 -11.55
N ALA A 49 1.33 -7.97 -11.23
CA ALA A 49 1.72 -7.17 -10.07
C ALA A 49 1.27 -5.70 -10.21
N LEU A 50 1.50 -5.10 -11.38
CA LEU A 50 1.07 -3.73 -11.69
C LEU A 50 -0.46 -3.56 -11.64
N LEU A 51 -1.23 -4.54 -12.14
CA LEU A 51 -2.69 -4.50 -12.08
C LEU A 51 -3.21 -4.47 -10.63
N HIS A 52 -2.64 -5.30 -9.76
CA HIS A 52 -3.02 -5.29 -8.34
C HIS A 52 -2.59 -4.00 -7.63
N GLN A 53 -1.38 -3.49 -7.90
CA GLN A 53 -0.94 -2.20 -7.38
C GLN A 53 -1.89 -1.08 -7.82
N PHE A 54 -2.25 -1.04 -9.12
CA PHE A 54 -3.20 -0.07 -9.66
C PHE A 54 -4.55 -0.13 -8.95
N LEU A 55 -5.11 -1.34 -8.77
CA LEU A 55 -6.38 -1.51 -8.07
C LEU A 55 -6.31 -0.99 -6.64
N HIS A 56 -5.24 -1.30 -5.89
CA HIS A 56 -5.05 -0.83 -4.53
C HIS A 56 -4.96 0.71 -4.45
N HIS A 57 -4.18 1.32 -5.33
CA HIS A 57 -4.07 2.78 -5.39
C HIS A 57 -5.40 3.45 -5.76
N ALA A 58 -6.13 2.88 -6.73
CA ALA A 58 -7.41 3.40 -7.17
C ALA A 58 -8.48 3.31 -6.07
N ILE A 59 -8.61 2.15 -5.42
CA ILE A 59 -9.54 1.97 -4.30
C ILE A 59 -9.18 2.92 -3.15
N LYS A 60 -7.90 3.06 -2.79
CA LYS A 60 -7.46 3.99 -1.74
C LYS A 60 -7.89 5.43 -2.03
N ARG A 61 -7.64 5.93 -3.25
CA ARG A 61 -8.04 7.28 -3.65
C ARG A 61 -9.55 7.48 -3.61
N VAL A 62 -10.32 6.46 -4.00
CA VAL A 62 -11.78 6.51 -3.97
C VAL A 62 -12.31 6.41 -2.52
N ALA A 63 -11.65 5.63 -1.67
CA ALA A 63 -12.01 5.46 -0.25
C ALA A 63 -11.68 6.68 0.63
N ALA A 64 -10.81 7.58 0.17
CA ALA A 64 -10.57 8.87 0.82
C ALA A 64 -11.77 9.83 0.70
N ALA A 65 -12.74 9.54 -0.18
CA ALA A 65 -13.99 10.28 -0.30
C ALA A 65 -15.06 9.71 0.67
N PRO A 66 -16.04 10.53 1.13
CA PRO A 66 -17.12 10.05 1.98
C PRO A 66 -17.88 8.88 1.34
N VAL A 67 -18.22 7.89 2.16
CA VAL A 67 -18.90 6.66 1.70
C VAL A 67 -20.27 7.02 1.16
N SER A 68 -20.44 6.87 -0.15
CA SER A 68 -21.71 7.09 -0.85
C SER A 68 -22.06 5.89 -1.72
N LYS A 69 -23.34 5.77 -2.12
CA LYS A 69 -23.77 4.76 -3.10
C LYS A 69 -22.97 4.87 -4.42
N GLN A 70 -22.56 6.08 -4.79
CA GLN A 70 -21.73 6.31 -5.98
C GLN A 70 -20.31 5.77 -5.78
N THR A 71 -19.70 6.03 -4.63
CA THR A 71 -18.37 5.51 -4.26
C THR A 71 -18.34 3.98 -4.30
N GLN A 72 -19.38 3.34 -3.74
CA GLN A 72 -19.51 1.87 -3.76
C GLN A 72 -19.65 1.31 -5.18
N ARG A 73 -20.44 1.95 -6.05
CA ARG A 73 -20.57 1.55 -7.46
C ARG A 73 -19.25 1.66 -8.21
N VAL A 74 -18.48 2.73 -7.97
CA VAL A 74 -17.16 2.93 -8.58
C VAL A 74 -16.19 1.84 -8.13
N ILE A 75 -16.13 1.53 -6.83
CA ILE A 75 -15.28 0.45 -6.30
C ILE A 75 -15.66 -0.89 -6.93
N HIS A 76 -16.96 -1.19 -7.03
CA HIS A 76 -17.43 -2.42 -7.65
C HIS A 76 -17.04 -2.49 -9.15
N SER A 77 -17.25 -1.40 -9.89
CA SER A 77 -16.85 -1.32 -11.31
C SER A 77 -15.36 -1.50 -11.50
N LEU A 78 -14.52 -0.91 -10.63
CA LEU A 78 -13.07 -1.08 -10.66
C LEU A 78 -12.66 -2.53 -10.41
N GLY A 79 -13.29 -3.18 -9.44
CA GLY A 79 -13.08 -4.61 -9.16
C GLY A 79 -13.45 -5.50 -10.34
N GLN A 80 -14.58 -5.21 -11.01
CA GLN A 80 -15.02 -5.94 -12.20
C GLN A 80 -14.03 -5.76 -13.37
N THR A 81 -13.65 -4.52 -13.68
CA THR A 81 -12.68 -4.24 -14.75
C THR A 81 -11.32 -4.88 -14.48
N HIS A 82 -10.86 -4.88 -13.23
CA HIS A 82 -9.64 -5.59 -12.84
C HIS A 82 -9.76 -7.09 -13.09
N ALA A 83 -10.88 -7.72 -12.69
CA ALA A 83 -11.11 -9.14 -12.94
C ALA A 83 -11.14 -9.47 -14.44
N ASP A 84 -11.78 -8.63 -15.26
CA ASP A 84 -11.83 -8.80 -16.71
C ASP A 84 -10.44 -8.68 -17.36
N LEU A 85 -9.63 -7.69 -16.93
CA LEU A 85 -8.25 -7.52 -17.38
C LEU A 85 -7.36 -8.70 -16.98
N MET A 86 -7.51 -9.20 -15.75
CA MET A 86 -6.80 -10.38 -15.28
C MET A 86 -7.17 -11.62 -16.10
N ALA A 87 -8.45 -11.85 -16.35
CA ALA A 87 -8.93 -12.95 -17.18
C ALA A 87 -8.38 -12.86 -18.62
N HIS A 88 -8.28 -11.67 -19.18
CA HIS A 88 -7.67 -11.44 -20.49
C HIS A 88 -6.16 -11.71 -20.48
N THR A 89 -5.46 -11.26 -19.44
CA THR A 89 -4.01 -11.47 -19.27
C THR A 89 -3.67 -12.96 -19.21
N VAL A 90 -4.48 -13.76 -18.50
CA VAL A 90 -4.34 -15.22 -18.46
C VAL A 90 -4.50 -15.86 -19.84
N LYS A 91 -5.44 -15.38 -20.66
CA LYS A 91 -5.63 -15.87 -22.04
C LYS A 91 -4.42 -15.59 -22.92
N ILE A 92 -3.76 -14.44 -22.74
CA ILE A 92 -2.54 -14.09 -23.49
C ILE A 92 -1.36 -14.98 -23.06
N ALA A 93 -1.17 -15.17 -21.75
CA ALA A 93 -0.03 -15.94 -21.24
C ALA A 93 -0.15 -17.46 -21.50
N GLY A 94 -1.39 -17.99 -21.51
CA GLY A 94 -1.67 -19.39 -21.80
C GLY A 94 -0.85 -20.34 -20.92
N PRO A 95 -0.01 -21.23 -21.50
CA PRO A 95 0.80 -22.17 -20.72
C PRO A 95 1.95 -21.51 -19.95
N SER A 96 2.25 -20.24 -20.22
CA SER A 96 3.36 -19.50 -19.62
C SER A 96 3.02 -18.86 -18.27
N VAL A 97 1.79 -19.06 -17.77
CA VAL A 97 1.39 -18.60 -16.43
C VAL A 97 2.27 -19.31 -15.39
N PRO A 98 3.03 -18.56 -14.57
CA PRO A 98 3.90 -19.16 -13.56
C PRO A 98 3.11 -19.97 -12.54
N ARG A 99 3.65 -21.12 -12.15
CA ARG A 99 3.11 -21.92 -11.04
C ARG A 99 4.00 -21.74 -9.83
N VAL A 100 3.42 -21.26 -8.74
CA VAL A 100 4.12 -21.13 -7.46
C VAL A 100 3.84 -22.39 -6.66
N LEU A 101 4.86 -23.00 -6.08
CA LEU A 101 4.69 -24.11 -5.15
C LEU A 101 4.70 -23.58 -3.72
N ALA A 102 3.86 -24.17 -2.88
CA ALA A 102 3.93 -23.99 -1.45
C ALA A 102 5.26 -24.55 -0.91
N ARG A 103 5.62 -24.15 0.32
CA ARG A 103 6.89 -24.56 0.96
C ARG A 103 7.04 -26.08 1.08
N ASP A 104 5.94 -26.82 1.11
CA ASP A 104 5.94 -28.28 1.15
C ASP A 104 6.21 -28.95 -0.20
N GLY A 105 6.29 -28.18 -1.28
CA GLY A 105 6.48 -28.66 -2.66
C GLY A 105 5.32 -29.45 -3.25
N LYS A 106 4.21 -29.61 -2.51
CA LYS A 106 3.06 -30.44 -2.92
C LYS A 106 1.88 -29.61 -3.40
N HIS A 107 1.64 -28.48 -2.76
CA HIS A 107 0.50 -27.63 -3.13
C HIS A 107 0.92 -26.54 -4.11
N SER A 108 0.12 -26.34 -5.15
CA SER A 108 0.30 -25.22 -6.09
C SER A 108 -0.52 -24.03 -5.61
N ILE A 109 0.11 -22.87 -5.58
CA ILE A 109 -0.51 -21.58 -5.31
C ILE A 109 -0.63 -20.85 -6.66
N PRO A 110 -1.82 -20.35 -7.03
CA PRO A 110 -1.97 -19.49 -8.20
C PRO A 110 -1.08 -18.25 -8.06
N TYR A 111 -0.34 -17.91 -9.10
CA TYR A 111 0.58 -16.76 -9.07
C TYR A 111 -0.14 -15.45 -8.74
N GLU A 112 -1.38 -15.32 -9.18
CA GLU A 112 -2.23 -14.14 -8.96
C GLU A 112 -2.40 -13.84 -7.46
N ARG A 113 -2.55 -14.88 -6.63
CA ARG A 113 -2.65 -14.71 -5.17
C ARG A 113 -1.36 -14.20 -4.56
N LEU A 114 -0.22 -14.67 -5.08
CA LEU A 114 1.08 -14.17 -4.66
C LEU A 114 1.28 -12.72 -5.09
N ALA A 115 0.91 -12.38 -6.32
CA ALA A 115 1.00 -11.03 -6.84
C ALA A 115 0.10 -10.05 -6.08
N GLU A 116 -1.13 -10.46 -5.74
CA GLU A 116 -2.04 -9.69 -4.89
C GLU A 116 -1.42 -9.42 -3.52
N ALA A 117 -0.90 -10.46 -2.85
CA ALA A 117 -0.28 -10.32 -1.54
C ALA A 117 0.94 -9.39 -1.57
N ARG A 118 1.80 -9.51 -2.60
CA ARG A 118 2.96 -8.62 -2.80
C ARG A 118 2.55 -7.18 -3.03
N ALA A 119 1.54 -6.95 -3.87
CA ALA A 119 1.02 -5.60 -4.12
C ALA A 119 0.48 -4.96 -2.84
N LYS A 120 -0.25 -5.72 -2.00
CA LYS A 120 -0.71 -5.25 -0.68
C LYS A 120 0.45 -4.85 0.22
N VAL A 121 1.43 -5.73 0.38
CA VAL A 121 2.61 -5.48 1.24
C VAL A 121 3.35 -4.22 0.79
N GLN A 122 3.57 -4.07 -0.51
CA GLN A 122 4.25 -2.91 -1.05
C GLN A 122 3.49 -1.61 -0.74
N VAL A 123 2.19 -1.56 -1.05
CA VAL A 123 1.36 -0.37 -0.78
C VAL A 123 1.33 -0.03 0.71
N LEU A 124 1.21 -1.03 1.58
CA LEU A 124 1.21 -0.82 3.03
C LEU A 124 2.57 -0.37 3.55
N THR A 125 3.65 -0.83 2.94
CA THR A 125 5.03 -0.42 3.31
C THR A 125 5.29 1.03 2.90
N GLU A 126 4.87 1.41 1.69
CA GLU A 126 4.95 2.80 1.22
C GLU A 126 4.10 3.74 2.09
N GLU A 127 2.92 3.28 2.52
CA GLU A 127 2.07 4.02 3.45
C GLU A 127 2.68 4.16 4.84
N LEU A 128 3.23 3.08 5.38
CA LEU A 128 3.92 3.11 6.67
C LEU A 128 5.10 4.09 6.62
N ALA A 129 5.90 4.07 5.55
CA ALA A 129 6.99 5.03 5.36
C ALA A 129 6.49 6.48 5.25
N TYR A 130 5.39 6.71 4.54
CA TYR A 130 4.77 8.03 4.43
C TYR A 130 4.26 8.54 5.79
N LEU A 131 3.58 7.69 6.57
CA LEU A 131 3.09 8.04 7.91
C LEU A 131 4.24 8.31 8.88
N GLN A 132 5.30 7.50 8.83
CA GLN A 132 6.52 7.71 9.62
C GLN A 132 7.25 9.02 9.25
N ALA A 133 7.11 9.48 7.99
CA ALA A 133 7.71 10.73 7.53
C ALA A 133 6.85 11.97 7.85
N LEU A 134 5.53 11.79 8.01
CA LEU A 134 4.59 12.86 8.33
C LEU A 134 4.56 13.20 9.82
N GLU A 135 4.77 12.22 10.68
CA GLU A 135 4.73 12.40 12.12
C GLU A 135 6.00 11.83 12.74
N GLU A 136 6.73 12.70 13.42
CA GLU A 136 7.35 12.37 14.71
C GLU A 136 6.22 11.70 15.52
N TRP A 137 6.16 10.37 15.50
CA TRP A 137 5.09 9.61 16.14
C TRP A 137 5.22 9.87 17.64
N HIS A 138 4.33 10.71 18.17
CA HIS A 138 4.15 10.86 19.61
C HIS A 138 2.88 10.10 19.97
N PRO A 139 2.92 9.19 20.94
CA PRO A 139 1.69 8.58 21.42
C PRO A 139 0.80 9.68 22.03
N ARG A 140 -0.23 10.09 21.29
CA ARG A 140 -1.28 10.97 21.81
C ARG A 140 -2.19 10.15 22.72
N PHE A 141 -1.79 10.04 23.97
CA PHE A 141 -2.71 9.64 25.02
C PHE A 141 -3.57 10.86 25.36
N GLU A 142 -4.69 11.05 24.64
CA GLU A 142 -5.62 12.18 24.86
C GLU A 142 -6.36 12.12 26.22
N ALA A 143 -6.02 11.18 27.10
CA ALA A 143 -6.55 11.05 28.45
C ALA A 143 -5.46 10.69 29.46
N MET A 144 -4.29 11.34 29.35
CA MET A 144 -3.29 11.24 30.40
C MET A 144 -3.28 12.46 31.27
N SER A 145 -3.36 12.21 32.57
CA SER A 145 -3.01 13.22 33.55
C SER A 145 -1.56 13.67 33.40
N ALA A 146 -1.23 14.86 33.89
CA ALA A 146 0.16 15.34 33.94
C ALA A 146 1.07 14.36 34.71
N LYS A 147 0.52 13.67 35.72
CA LYS A 147 1.24 12.63 36.47
C LYS A 147 1.46 11.36 35.65
N GLN A 148 0.47 10.91 34.89
CA GLN A 148 0.63 9.80 33.96
C GLN A 148 1.64 10.14 32.87
N GLU A 149 1.63 11.35 32.33
CA GLU A 149 2.54 11.80 31.26
C GLU A 149 4.00 11.72 31.70
N ALA A 150 4.29 12.21 32.91
CA ALA A 150 5.61 12.08 33.51
C ALA A 150 6.05 10.62 33.69
N LEU A 151 5.15 9.74 34.14
CA LEU A 151 5.42 8.32 34.33
C LEU A 151 5.65 7.58 33.00
N ALA A 152 4.86 7.87 31.98
CA ALA A 152 5.03 7.25 30.65
C ALA A 152 6.34 7.65 30.00
N ALA A 153 6.74 8.93 30.10
CA ALA A 153 8.05 9.39 29.64
C ALA A 153 9.19 8.69 30.39
N GLN A 154 9.05 8.51 31.71
CA GLN A 154 10.03 7.78 32.53
C GLN A 154 10.14 6.31 32.09
N PHE A 155 9.02 5.62 31.86
CA PHE A 155 9.03 4.21 31.46
C PHE A 155 9.55 4.02 30.04
N ALA A 156 9.24 4.93 29.12
CA ALA A 156 9.80 4.91 27.77
C ALA A 156 11.34 4.98 27.80
N ASN A 157 11.91 5.85 28.64
CA ASN A 157 13.36 5.96 28.82
C ASN A 157 13.95 4.71 29.49
N GLU A 158 13.25 4.11 30.47
CA GLU A 158 13.69 2.86 31.12
C GLU A 158 13.75 1.69 30.13
N ILE A 159 12.74 1.57 29.27
CA ILE A 159 12.67 0.54 28.22
C ILE A 159 13.75 0.77 27.16
N ALA A 160 13.93 2.00 26.71
CA ALA A 160 14.94 2.35 25.71
C ALA A 160 16.37 2.10 26.21
N ALA A 161 16.67 2.50 27.45
CA ALA A 161 17.99 2.28 28.05
C ALA A 161 18.34 0.80 28.25
N GLN A 162 17.34 -0.07 28.41
CA GLN A 162 17.54 -1.51 28.52
C GLN A 162 17.65 -2.22 27.17
N ALA A 163 17.11 -1.63 26.10
CA ALA A 163 17.22 -2.15 24.74
C ALA A 163 18.60 -1.90 24.09
N GLU A 164 19.38 -0.93 24.61
CA GLU A 164 20.75 -0.66 24.16
C GLU A 164 21.80 -1.59 24.81
N GLY A 165 21.41 -2.37 25.83
CA GLY A 165 22.20 -3.45 26.41
C GLY A 165 21.73 -4.81 25.90
N ASP A 166 22.57 -5.84 26.03
CA ASP A 166 22.29 -7.25 25.64
C ASP A 166 21.23 -7.93 26.54
N HIS A 167 20.29 -7.15 27.09
CA HIS A 167 19.27 -7.52 28.06
C HIS A 167 17.87 -7.42 27.44
N ILE A 168 17.06 -8.46 27.65
CA ILE A 168 15.70 -8.59 27.11
C ILE A 168 14.74 -7.71 27.94
N GLY A 169 14.79 -6.39 27.74
CA GLY A 169 13.82 -5.40 28.25
C GLY A 169 13.39 -5.54 29.72
N PRO A 170 12.33 -4.84 30.13
CA PRO A 170 11.74 -5.06 31.45
C PRO A 170 10.99 -6.40 31.45
N GLY A 171 11.27 -7.23 32.46
CA GLY A 171 10.56 -8.48 32.68
C GLY A 171 9.06 -8.27 32.94
N PRO A 172 8.24 -9.33 32.82
CA PRO A 172 6.78 -9.24 32.92
C PRO A 172 6.28 -8.64 34.25
N THR A 173 6.98 -8.88 35.35
CA THR A 173 6.66 -8.26 36.66
C THR A 173 6.82 -6.75 36.63
N ARG A 174 7.88 -6.23 36.00
CA ARG A 174 8.15 -4.80 35.91
C ARG A 174 7.12 -4.09 35.02
N LEU A 175 6.71 -4.74 33.92
CA LEU A 175 5.63 -4.25 33.07
C LEU A 175 4.30 -4.15 33.83
N LEU A 176 3.99 -5.11 34.70
CA LEU A 176 2.80 -5.05 35.55
C LEU A 176 2.88 -3.93 36.60
N GLU A 177 4.06 -3.67 37.16
CA GLU A 177 4.28 -2.52 38.06
C GLU A 177 4.09 -1.18 37.35
N MET A 178 4.64 -1.02 36.15
CA MET A 178 4.46 0.18 35.32
C MET A 178 2.98 0.42 35.00
N ALA A 179 2.27 -0.64 34.59
CA ALA A 179 0.83 -0.57 34.32
C ALA A 179 0.02 -0.18 35.57
N ARG A 180 0.37 -0.74 36.74
CA ARG A 180 -0.29 -0.38 38.01
C ARG A 180 -0.07 1.08 38.36
N GLN A 181 1.15 1.61 38.20
CA GLN A 181 1.46 3.00 38.51
C GLN A 181 0.70 3.98 37.60
N LEU A 182 0.55 3.66 36.31
CA LEU A 182 -0.27 4.46 35.40
C LEU A 182 -1.75 4.44 35.81
N TYR A 183 -2.27 3.28 36.23
CA TYR A 183 -3.64 3.14 36.68
C TYR A 183 -3.92 3.87 38.01
N GLU A 184 -2.98 3.81 38.96
CA GLU A 184 -3.07 4.54 40.23
C GLU A 184 -3.03 6.05 39.99
N ALA A 185 -2.17 6.53 39.08
CA ALA A 185 -2.11 7.94 38.69
C ALA A 185 -3.39 8.42 37.99
N GLU A 186 -4.09 7.56 37.25
CA GLU A 186 -5.42 7.86 36.69
C GLU A 186 -6.47 8.02 37.80
N ARG A 187 -6.48 7.06 38.73
CA ARG A 187 -7.48 6.99 39.81
C ARG A 187 -7.38 8.14 40.80
N GLU A 188 -6.18 8.58 41.12
CA GLU A 188 -5.96 9.71 42.04
C GLU A 188 -6.48 11.03 41.47
N GLU A 189 -6.42 11.22 40.15
CA GLU A 189 -6.90 12.46 39.51
C GLU A 189 -8.39 12.43 39.16
N LEU A 190 -8.97 11.23 39.03
CA LEU A 190 -10.42 11.04 38.88
C LEU A 190 -11.16 10.92 40.22
N ALA A 191 -10.46 10.98 41.36
CA ALA A 191 -11.07 11.00 42.68
C ALA A 191 -11.68 12.40 42.96
N PRO A 192 -12.95 12.49 43.42
CA PRO A 192 -13.64 13.75 43.66
C PRO A 192 -13.08 14.57 44.84
#